data_AF-A0A8X6IFD9-F1
#
_entry.id   AF-A0A8X6IFD9-F1
#
_cell.length_a   1.000
_cell.length_b   1.000
_cell.length_c   1.000
_cell.angle_alpha   90.00
_cell.angle_beta   90.00
_cell.angle_gamma   90.00
#
_symmetry.space_group_name_H-M   'P 1'
#
loop_
_entity.id
_entity.type
_entity.pdbx_description
1 polymer ?
#
loop_
_entity_poly.entity_id
_entity_poly.type
_entity_poly.pdbx_seq_one_letter_code
_entity_poly.pdbx_strand_id
1 'polypeptide(L)'
;MQQGSGRRAKISKNVESINAMRKFEAGTHKISNTATAQMEKRPRRQRRKQKKNRLWIHKINRKRPEFGIFHHLHPDLRKDERKFYSFFRMSEELFSILLDLVGQEISKQDTNYRKSITAEERLSICLRYLITGHSFTSLTFYYRVGLSTIHEIVKETTQALCNALQPRYMAVPSTDEWTKIAQDYNALAA
;
A
#
# COMPACT_ATOMS: atom_id res chain seq x y z
N MET A 1 12.46 -44.20 -31.60
CA MET A 1 11.47 -43.36 -30.87
C MET A 1 11.78 -43.39 -29.38
N GLN A 2 12.50 -42.40 -28.85
CA GLN A 2 12.60 -42.19 -27.40
C GLN A 2 12.61 -40.67 -27.13
N GLN A 3 11.44 -40.10 -26.83
CA GLN A 3 11.32 -38.80 -26.17
C GLN A 3 10.25 -38.93 -25.09
N GLY A 4 10.65 -39.33 -23.88
CA GLY A 4 9.73 -39.57 -22.76
C GLY A 4 10.28 -39.33 -21.36
N SER A 5 11.49 -38.78 -21.21
CA SER A 5 12.15 -38.69 -19.89
C SER A 5 12.25 -37.25 -19.31
N GLY A 6 12.20 -36.20 -20.15
CA GLY A 6 12.48 -34.82 -19.72
C GLY A 6 11.32 -34.07 -19.03
N ARG A 7 10.05 -34.45 -19.25
CA ARG A 7 8.89 -33.72 -18.70
C ARG A 7 8.57 -34.10 -17.24
N ARG A 8 8.86 -35.34 -16.83
CA ARG A 8 8.58 -35.83 -15.47
C ARG A 8 9.49 -35.18 -14.41
N ALA A 9 10.76 -34.91 -14.76
CA ALA A 9 11.72 -34.26 -13.87
C ALA A 9 11.44 -32.76 -13.66
N LYS A 10 10.88 -32.05 -14.65
CA LYS A 10 10.49 -30.62 -14.53
C LYS A 10 9.24 -30.42 -13.67
N ILE A 11 8.28 -31.35 -13.73
CA ILE A 11 7.07 -31.30 -12.89
C ILE A 11 7.40 -31.60 -11.42
N SER A 12 8.28 -32.58 -11.16
CA SER A 12 8.72 -32.95 -9.81
C SER A 12 9.39 -31.79 -9.06
N LYS A 13 10.35 -31.09 -9.69
CA LYS A 13 11.03 -29.93 -9.09
C LYS A 13 10.10 -28.76 -8.79
N ASN A 14 9.01 -28.61 -9.54
CA ASN A 14 8.02 -27.56 -9.34
C ASN A 14 7.12 -27.86 -8.13
N VAL A 15 6.73 -29.13 -7.93
CA VAL A 15 5.93 -29.57 -6.77
C VAL A 15 6.74 -29.46 -5.47
N GLU A 16 8.04 -29.77 -5.49
CA GLU A 16 8.92 -29.58 -4.33
C GLU A 16 9.11 -28.11 -3.98
N SER A 17 9.23 -27.22 -4.98
CA SER A 17 9.34 -25.78 -4.77
C SER A 17 8.05 -25.17 -4.22
N ILE A 18 6.89 -25.61 -4.70
CA ILE A 18 5.57 -25.21 -4.20
C ILE A 18 5.35 -25.71 -2.75
N ASN A 19 5.76 -26.94 -2.45
CA ASN A 19 5.69 -27.47 -1.09
C ASN A 19 6.68 -26.79 -0.13
N ALA A 20 7.84 -26.35 -0.62
CA ALA A 20 8.80 -25.55 0.13
C ALA A 20 8.26 -24.14 0.43
N MET A 21 7.60 -23.50 -0.53
CA MET A 21 6.91 -22.21 -0.33
C MET A 21 5.75 -22.33 0.68
N ARG A 22 4.91 -23.38 0.58
CA ARG A 22 3.84 -23.63 1.57
C ARG A 22 4.37 -23.89 2.98
N LYS A 23 5.50 -24.59 3.11
CA LYS A 23 6.17 -24.81 4.41
C LYS A 23 6.73 -23.50 4.98
N PHE A 24 7.21 -22.60 4.13
CA PHE A 24 7.67 -21.25 4.54
C PHE A 24 6.50 -20.38 5.01
N GLU A 25 5.40 -20.34 4.26
CA GLU A 25 4.18 -19.60 4.64
C GLU A 25 3.56 -20.12 5.94
N ALA A 26 3.47 -21.44 6.12
CA ALA A 26 2.99 -22.06 7.37
C ALA A 26 3.91 -21.77 8.58
N GLY A 27 5.22 -21.56 8.34
CA GLY A 27 6.18 -21.12 9.35
C GLY A 27 5.97 -19.66 9.78
N THR A 28 5.69 -18.77 8.83
CA THR A 28 5.49 -17.34 9.10
C THR A 28 4.22 -17.04 9.90
N HIS A 29 3.12 -17.77 9.67
CA HIS A 29 1.90 -17.67 10.48
C HIS A 29 2.09 -18.13 11.93
N LYS A 30 2.98 -19.11 12.19
CA LYS A 30 3.33 -19.52 13.58
C LYS A 30 4.17 -18.47 14.32
N ILE A 31 5.03 -17.72 13.63
CA ILE A 31 5.89 -16.70 14.26
C ILE A 31 5.09 -15.50 14.77
N SER A 32 4.03 -15.08 14.06
CA SER A 32 3.16 -13.98 14.50
C SER A 32 2.31 -14.33 15.73
N ASN A 33 1.79 -15.56 15.81
CA ASN A 33 0.91 -16.02 16.90
C ASN A 33 1.67 -16.50 18.15
N THR A 34 2.95 -16.91 18.02
CA THR A 34 3.76 -17.34 19.16
C THR A 34 4.26 -16.18 20.02
N ALA A 35 4.58 -15.03 19.41
CA ALA A 35 5.00 -13.85 20.15
C ALA A 35 3.86 -13.25 21.02
N THR A 36 2.64 -13.26 20.50
CA THR A 36 1.42 -12.86 21.24
C THR A 36 1.07 -13.86 22.33
N ALA A 37 1.13 -15.17 22.06
CA ALA A 37 0.93 -16.22 23.05
C ALA A 37 2.00 -16.23 24.18
N GLN A 38 3.25 -15.90 23.85
CA GLN A 38 4.33 -15.74 24.84
C GLN A 38 4.20 -14.45 25.67
N MET A 39 3.53 -13.41 25.15
CA MET A 39 3.24 -12.19 25.92
C MET A 39 2.20 -12.42 27.02
N GLU A 40 1.29 -13.37 26.83
CA GLU A 40 0.21 -13.66 27.77
C GLU A 40 0.70 -14.40 29.02
N LYS A 41 1.70 -15.27 28.86
CA LYS A 41 2.31 -16.08 29.94
C LYS A 41 3.32 -15.32 30.82
N ARG A 42 3.60 -14.03 30.57
CA ARG A 42 4.59 -13.24 31.34
C ARG A 42 4.01 -12.68 32.66
N PRO A 43 4.78 -12.66 33.76
CA PRO A 43 4.33 -12.08 35.04
C PRO A 43 3.84 -10.63 34.88
N ARG A 44 2.73 -10.27 35.54
CA ARG A 44 2.10 -8.93 35.44
C ARG A 44 3.10 -7.77 35.64
N ARG A 45 4.10 -7.93 36.50
CA ARG A 45 5.16 -6.94 36.78
C ARG A 45 6.07 -6.68 35.57
N GLN A 46 6.35 -7.71 34.77
CA GLN A 46 7.21 -7.62 33.59
C GLN A 46 6.46 -7.03 32.38
N ARG A 47 5.17 -7.38 32.23
CA ARG A 47 4.27 -6.72 31.26
C ARG A 47 4.12 -5.23 31.56
N ARG A 48 4.02 -4.83 32.83
CA ARG A 48 3.99 -3.42 33.27
C ARG A 48 5.30 -2.67 32.96
N LYS A 49 6.47 -3.28 33.21
CA LYS A 49 7.78 -2.69 32.85
C LYS A 49 7.93 -2.50 31.33
N GLN A 50 7.51 -3.48 30.51
CA GLN A 50 7.57 -3.35 29.05
C GLN A 50 6.61 -2.29 28.50
N LYS A 51 5.40 -2.17 29.07
CA LYS A 51 4.48 -1.07 28.73
C LYS A 51 5.07 0.30 29.07
N LYS A 52 5.78 0.44 30.19
CA LYS A 52 6.47 1.69 30.57
C LYS A 52 7.57 2.11 29.57
N ASN A 53 8.16 1.16 28.86
CA ASN A 53 9.20 1.44 27.85
C ASN A 53 8.66 1.59 26.43
N ARG A 54 7.34 1.54 26.21
CA ARG A 54 6.77 1.79 24.88
C ARG A 54 6.88 3.28 24.57
N LEU A 55 7.81 3.60 23.68
CA LEU A 55 7.85 4.92 23.06
C LEU A 55 6.54 5.12 22.29
N TRP A 56 5.85 6.23 22.56
CA TRP A 56 4.65 6.61 21.82
C TRP A 56 4.94 6.77 20.32
N ILE A 57 6.07 7.40 19.99
CA ILE A 57 6.61 7.50 18.63
C ILE A 57 8.08 7.05 18.67
N HIS A 58 8.41 6.08 17.82
CA HIS A 58 9.78 5.59 17.68
C HIS A 58 10.73 6.71 17.26
N LYS A 59 11.98 6.71 17.75
CA LYS A 59 12.97 7.78 17.51
C LYS A 59 13.18 8.08 16.01
N ILE A 60 13.17 7.05 15.18
CA ILE A 60 13.31 7.15 13.71
C ILE A 60 12.16 7.98 13.09
N ASN A 61 10.93 7.79 13.60
CA ASN A 61 9.72 8.42 13.07
C ASN A 61 9.55 9.86 13.56
N ARG A 62 10.23 10.25 14.65
CA ARG A 62 10.26 11.65 15.10
C ARG A 62 10.94 12.56 14.08
N LYS A 63 11.92 12.03 13.35
CA LYS A 63 12.64 12.75 12.29
C LYS A 63 11.95 12.67 10.92
N ARG A 64 10.63 12.47 10.90
CA ARG A 64 9.83 12.47 9.65
C ARG A 64 9.95 13.78 8.87
N PRO A 65 9.88 14.98 9.48
CA PRO A 65 10.03 16.24 8.74
C PRO A 65 11.40 16.40 8.08
N GLU A 66 12.45 15.81 8.65
CA GLU A 66 13.83 15.93 8.16
C GLU A 66 14.16 14.90 7.08
N PHE A 67 13.72 13.65 7.27
CA PHE A 67 14.19 12.51 6.48
C PHE A 67 13.07 11.64 5.90
N GLY A 68 11.81 12.04 6.05
CA GLY A 68 10.70 11.39 5.38
C GLY A 68 10.72 11.74 3.90
N ILE A 69 10.55 10.74 3.03
CA ILE A 69 10.63 10.95 1.57
C ILE A 69 9.68 12.04 1.07
N PHE A 70 8.51 12.19 1.70
CA PHE A 70 7.58 13.26 1.36
C PHE A 70 8.17 14.65 1.63
N HIS A 71 8.81 14.88 2.77
CA HIS A 71 9.36 16.21 3.09
C HIS A 71 10.68 16.49 2.36
N HIS A 72 11.46 15.46 2.08
CA HIS A 72 12.80 15.60 1.50
C HIS A 72 12.81 15.57 -0.03
N LEU A 73 12.06 14.64 -0.66
CA LEU A 73 12.12 14.40 -2.10
C LEU A 73 10.96 15.04 -2.87
N HIS A 74 9.75 15.05 -2.31
CA HIS A 74 8.55 15.56 -3.00
C HIS A 74 8.67 17.01 -3.50
N PRO A 75 9.25 17.96 -2.74
CA PRO A 75 9.42 19.33 -3.23
C PRO A 75 10.31 19.45 -4.46
N ASP A 76 11.30 18.56 -4.59
CA ASP A 76 12.19 18.53 -5.75
C ASP A 76 11.55 17.80 -6.93
N LEU A 77 10.74 16.77 -6.67
CA LEU A 77 9.93 16.13 -7.71
C LEU A 77 8.98 17.14 -8.36
N ARG A 78 8.35 18.02 -7.59
CA ARG A 78 7.45 19.06 -8.13
C ARG A 78 8.12 20.06 -9.09
N LYS A 79 9.45 20.20 -9.02
CA LYS A 79 10.21 21.08 -9.92
C LYS A 79 10.59 20.41 -11.24
N ASP A 80 10.52 19.07 -11.31
CA ASP A 80 10.90 18.28 -12.48
C ASP A 80 9.75 17.33 -12.84
N GLU A 81 8.96 17.74 -13.83
CA GLU A 81 7.79 17.00 -14.32
C GLU A 81 8.13 15.56 -14.72
N ARG A 82 9.29 15.32 -15.35
CA ARG A 82 9.69 13.97 -15.78
C ARG A 82 9.97 13.08 -14.58
N LYS A 83 10.63 13.61 -13.55
CA LYS A 83 10.88 12.87 -12.31
C LYS A 83 9.59 12.66 -11.53
N PHE A 84 8.71 13.64 -11.48
CA PHE A 84 7.38 13.51 -10.88
C PHE A 84 6.59 12.39 -11.54
N TYR A 85 6.50 12.41 -12.88
CA TYR A 85 5.83 11.37 -13.65
C TYR A 85 6.47 10.00 -13.47
N SER A 86 7.80 9.91 -13.43
CA SER A 86 8.48 8.66 -13.15
C SER A 86 8.16 8.12 -11.74
N PHE A 87 7.93 9.00 -10.77
CA PHE A 87 7.67 8.62 -9.39
C PHE A 87 6.20 8.24 -9.14
N PHE A 88 5.26 9.02 -9.67
CA PHE A 88 3.81 8.88 -9.46
C PHE A 88 3.04 8.29 -10.65
N ARG A 89 3.68 8.06 -11.80
CA ARG A 89 3.03 7.59 -13.05
C ARG A 89 1.85 8.48 -13.49
N MET A 90 1.88 9.76 -13.10
CA MET A 90 0.91 10.79 -13.46
C MET A 90 1.59 12.15 -13.40
N SER A 91 1.01 13.15 -14.07
CA SER A 91 1.51 14.52 -14.00
C SER A 91 1.18 15.17 -12.65
N GLU A 92 1.83 16.31 -12.37
CA GLU A 92 1.57 17.07 -11.13
C GLU A 92 0.13 17.59 -11.12
N GLU A 93 -0.40 18.02 -12.26
CA GLU A 93 -1.76 18.53 -12.38
C GLU A 93 -2.78 17.44 -12.04
N LEU A 94 -2.59 16.21 -12.54
CA LEU A 94 -3.46 15.09 -12.20
C LEU A 94 -3.39 14.72 -10.72
N PHE A 95 -2.19 14.79 -10.13
CA PHE A 95 -2.03 14.56 -8.69
C PHE A 95 -2.79 15.62 -7.88
N SER A 96 -2.70 16.90 -8.28
CA SER A 96 -3.41 18.01 -7.64
C SER A 96 -4.93 17.86 -7.79
N ILE A 97 -5.43 17.48 -8.96
CA ILE A 97 -6.86 17.18 -9.19
C ILE A 97 -7.33 16.03 -8.29
N LEU A 98 -6.55 14.95 -8.17
CA LEU A 98 -6.90 13.86 -7.27
C LEU A 98 -6.93 14.32 -5.81
N LEU A 99 -5.95 15.13 -5.39
CA LEU A 99 -5.91 15.68 -4.05
C LEU A 99 -7.13 16.55 -3.76
N ASP A 100 -7.58 17.37 -4.70
CA ASP A 100 -8.78 18.19 -4.52
C ASP A 100 -10.05 17.33 -4.38
N LEU A 101 -10.11 16.20 -5.10
CA LEU A 101 -11.26 15.29 -5.05
C LEU A 101 -11.37 14.53 -3.73
N VAL A 102 -10.26 14.00 -3.20
CA VAL A 102 -10.29 13.15 -1.99
C VAL A 102 -9.80 13.87 -0.74
N GLY A 103 -9.22 15.06 -0.88
CA GLY A 103 -8.46 15.75 0.18
C GLY A 103 -9.27 15.98 1.44
N GLN A 104 -10.55 16.35 1.31
CA GLN A 104 -11.45 16.55 2.45
C GLN A 104 -11.70 15.25 3.22
N GLU A 105 -11.91 14.13 2.52
CA GLU A 105 -12.19 12.82 3.13
C GLU A 105 -10.96 12.24 3.85
N ILE A 106 -9.77 12.44 3.28
CA ILE A 106 -8.53 11.89 3.83
C ILE A 106 -7.83 12.83 4.81
N SER A 107 -8.27 14.08 4.95
CA SER A 107 -7.68 15.03 5.88
C SER A 107 -7.92 14.61 7.34
N LYS A 108 -6.96 14.91 8.21
CA LYS A 108 -7.07 14.67 9.65
C LYS A 108 -6.76 15.98 10.38
N GLN A 109 -7.42 16.21 11.50
CA GLN A 109 -7.20 17.41 12.30
C GLN A 109 -5.88 17.32 13.07
N ASP A 110 -5.19 18.46 13.16
CA ASP A 110 -4.05 18.59 14.05
C ASP A 110 -4.51 18.53 15.50
N THR A 111 -3.71 17.87 16.33
CA THR A 111 -3.95 17.81 17.78
C THR A 111 -2.86 18.56 18.51
N ASN A 112 -3.13 19.03 19.73
CA ASN A 112 -2.15 19.71 20.58
C ASN A 112 -0.87 18.90 20.84
N TYR A 113 -0.91 17.58 20.62
CA TYR A 113 0.22 16.70 20.86
C TYR A 113 1.03 16.37 19.60
N ARG A 114 0.39 16.34 18.42
CA ARG A 114 1.04 15.92 17.18
C ARG A 114 0.36 16.56 15.97
N LYS A 115 1.19 17.09 15.07
CA LYS A 115 0.78 17.41 13.69
C LYS A 115 0.34 16.16 12.96
N SER A 116 -0.84 16.24 12.37
CA SER A 116 -1.40 15.22 11.51
C SER A 116 -0.49 14.99 10.29
N ILE A 117 -0.74 13.87 9.61
CA ILE A 117 -0.13 13.61 8.32
C ILE A 117 -1.05 14.29 7.31
N THR A 118 -0.53 15.24 6.55
CA THR A 118 -1.33 16.06 5.62
C THR A 118 -2.02 15.19 4.57
N ALA A 119 -3.17 15.64 4.04
CA ALA A 119 -3.89 14.94 2.98
C ALA A 119 -2.97 14.62 1.78
N GLU A 120 -2.11 15.55 1.40
CA GLU A 120 -1.14 15.39 0.32
C GLU A 120 -0.14 14.25 0.58
N GLU A 121 0.46 14.22 1.77
CA GLU A 121 1.39 13.15 2.17
C GLU A 121 0.68 11.79 2.24
N ARG A 122 -0.58 11.76 2.71
CA ARG A 122 -1.40 10.55 2.76
C ARG A 122 -1.68 10.02 1.36
N LEU A 123 -2.03 10.91 0.42
CA LEU A 123 -2.20 10.57 -0.99
C LEU A 123 -0.89 10.05 -1.59
N SER A 124 0.24 10.72 -1.34
CA SER A 124 1.56 10.28 -1.80
C SER A 124 1.91 8.87 -1.31
N ILE A 125 1.65 8.56 -0.02
CA ILE A 125 1.86 7.22 0.55
C ILE A 125 1.00 6.18 -0.17
N CYS A 126 -0.28 6.47 -0.36
CA CYS A 126 -1.22 5.57 -1.00
C CYS A 126 -0.86 5.31 -2.46
N LEU A 127 -0.61 6.36 -3.24
CA LEU A 127 -0.19 6.22 -4.64
C LEU A 127 1.10 5.44 -4.76
N ARG A 128 2.09 5.71 -3.89
CA ARG A 128 3.34 4.96 -3.91
C ARG A 128 3.13 3.47 -3.67
N TYR A 129 2.21 3.11 -2.77
CA TYR A 129 1.79 1.73 -2.56
C TYR A 129 1.18 1.13 -3.82
N LEU A 130 0.20 1.79 -4.43
CA LEU A 130 -0.53 1.30 -5.62
C LEU A 130 0.38 1.14 -6.84
N ILE A 131 1.30 2.09 -7.06
CA ILE A 131 2.16 2.12 -8.25
C ILE A 131 3.26 1.06 -8.19
N THR A 132 3.80 0.79 -7.00
CA THR A 132 5.01 -0.05 -6.88
C THR A 132 4.86 -1.32 -6.07
N GLY A 133 3.72 -1.52 -5.41
CA GLY A 133 3.48 -2.72 -4.63
C GLY A 133 4.43 -2.88 -3.45
N HIS A 134 5.03 -1.79 -2.95
CA HIS A 134 5.89 -1.84 -1.77
C HIS A 134 5.14 -2.45 -0.59
N SER A 135 5.83 -3.26 0.22
CA SER A 135 5.24 -3.72 1.48
C SER A 135 4.97 -2.53 2.40
N PHE A 136 3.95 -2.64 3.25
CA PHE A 136 3.67 -1.60 4.25
C PHE A 136 4.88 -1.37 5.17
N THR A 137 5.61 -2.43 5.52
CA THR A 137 6.86 -2.35 6.28
C THR A 137 7.89 -1.47 5.58
N SER A 138 8.09 -1.64 4.27
CA SER A 138 9.01 -0.79 3.49
C SER A 138 8.59 0.67 3.53
N LEU A 139 7.28 0.94 3.34
CA LEU A 139 6.74 2.30 3.40
C LEU A 139 6.94 2.98 4.77
N THR A 140 6.93 2.22 5.87
CA THR A 140 7.23 2.79 7.19
C THR A 140 8.60 3.44 7.26
N PHE A 141 9.61 2.85 6.62
CA PHE A 141 10.97 3.37 6.62
C PHE A 141 11.13 4.54 5.65
N TYR A 142 10.53 4.45 4.45
CA TYR A 142 10.56 5.53 3.45
C TYR A 142 9.89 6.81 3.95
N TYR A 143 8.68 6.69 4.49
CA TYR A 143 7.90 7.85 4.94
C TYR A 143 8.10 8.17 6.41
N ARG A 144 8.79 7.32 7.18
CA ARG A 144 8.99 7.48 8.64
C ARG A 144 7.68 7.57 9.41
N VAL A 145 6.72 6.76 9.00
CA VAL A 145 5.37 6.65 9.57
C VAL A 145 5.21 5.25 10.19
N GLY A 146 4.46 5.15 11.29
CA GLY A 146 4.24 3.85 11.95
C GLY A 146 3.45 2.88 11.07
N LEU A 147 3.72 1.58 11.22
CA LEU A 147 3.10 0.54 10.40
C LEU A 147 1.57 0.58 10.42
N SER A 148 0.97 0.67 11.62
CA SER A 148 -0.48 0.78 11.78
C SER A 148 -1.05 1.99 11.05
N THR A 149 -0.34 3.12 11.11
CA THR A 149 -0.75 4.36 10.45
C THR A 149 -0.62 4.26 8.92
N ILE A 150 0.41 3.61 8.39
CA ILE A 150 0.51 3.32 6.94
C ILE A 150 -0.67 2.48 6.48
N HIS A 151 -1.01 1.40 7.21
CA HIS A 151 -2.16 0.56 6.89
C HIS A 151 -3.47 1.37 6.85
N GLU A 152 -3.69 2.21 7.86
CA GLU A 152 -4.88 3.06 7.96
C GLU A 152 -4.93 4.08 6.83
N ILE A 153 -3.81 4.75 6.52
CA ILE A 153 -3.71 5.69 5.40
C ILE A 153 -4.08 5.01 4.09
N VAL A 154 -3.48 3.86 3.78
CA VAL A 154 -3.72 3.17 2.50
C VAL A 154 -5.17 2.72 2.42
N LYS A 155 -5.74 2.19 3.51
CA LYS A 155 -7.14 1.78 3.55
C LYS A 155 -8.09 2.96 3.33
N GLU A 156 -7.97 4.01 4.12
CA GLU A 156 -8.84 5.19 4.05
C GLU A 156 -8.72 5.90 2.70
N THR A 157 -7.49 6.05 2.20
CA THR A 157 -7.23 6.78 0.94
C THR A 157 -7.67 5.99 -0.28
N THR A 158 -7.43 4.66 -0.31
CA THR A 158 -7.95 3.81 -1.40
C THR A 158 -9.47 3.82 -1.42
N GLN A 159 -10.13 3.79 -0.25
CA GLN A 159 -11.59 3.88 -0.18
C GLN A 159 -12.10 5.21 -0.73
N ALA A 160 -11.51 6.34 -0.31
CA ALA A 160 -11.86 7.66 -0.81
C ALA A 160 -11.67 7.76 -2.34
N LEU A 161 -10.57 7.22 -2.85
CA LEU A 161 -10.31 7.14 -4.30
C LEU A 161 -11.38 6.33 -5.02
N CYS A 162 -11.74 5.14 -4.51
CA CYS A 162 -12.81 4.34 -5.10
C CYS A 162 -14.14 5.10 -5.08
N ASN A 163 -14.52 5.70 -3.96
CA ASN A 163 -15.77 6.46 -3.84
C ASN A 163 -15.85 7.63 -4.84
N ALA A 164 -14.73 8.33 -5.04
CA ALA A 164 -14.67 9.49 -5.92
C ALA A 164 -14.58 9.13 -7.41
N LEU A 165 -13.86 8.06 -7.77
CA LEU A 165 -13.52 7.73 -9.16
C LEU A 165 -14.41 6.65 -9.76
N GLN A 166 -14.85 5.66 -8.98
CA GLN A 166 -15.64 4.54 -9.48
C GLN A 166 -16.93 5.00 -10.19
N PRO A 167 -17.73 5.95 -9.66
CA PRO A 167 -18.94 6.39 -10.35
C PRO A 167 -18.68 7.10 -11.68
N ARG A 168 -17.48 7.67 -11.88
CA ARG A 168 -17.14 8.46 -13.06
C ARG A 168 -16.50 7.63 -14.17
N TYR A 169 -15.69 6.65 -13.79
CA TYR A 169 -14.84 5.91 -14.72
C TYR A 169 -15.17 4.41 -14.79
N MET A 170 -15.99 3.91 -13.86
CA MET A 170 -16.42 2.51 -13.78
C MET A 170 -17.92 2.42 -13.50
N ALA A 171 -18.70 3.32 -14.10
CA ALA A 171 -20.15 3.24 -14.04
C ALA A 171 -20.62 1.94 -14.71
N VAL A 172 -21.62 1.28 -14.13
CA VAL A 172 -22.21 0.07 -14.73
C VAL A 172 -22.99 0.49 -15.97
N PRO A 173 -22.63 -0.02 -17.17
CA PRO A 173 -23.33 0.34 -18.38
C PRO A 173 -24.79 -0.15 -18.34
N SER A 174 -25.68 0.65 -18.90
CA SER A 174 -27.07 0.28 -19.17
C SER A 174 -27.16 -0.78 -20.26
N THR A 175 -28.30 -1.49 -20.34
CA THR A 175 -28.53 -2.52 -21.37
C THR A 175 -28.36 -1.97 -22.79
N ASP A 176 -28.74 -0.71 -23.02
CA ASP A 176 -28.60 -0.05 -24.32
C ASP A 176 -27.12 0.23 -24.64
N GLU A 177 -26.36 0.71 -23.65
CA GLU A 177 -24.90 0.89 -23.80
C GLU A 177 -24.19 -0.44 -24.04
N TRP A 178 -24.58 -1.52 -23.36
CA TRP A 178 -24.06 -2.86 -23.62
C TRP A 178 -24.31 -3.31 -25.05
N THR A 179 -25.53 -3.09 -25.55
CA THR A 179 -25.91 -3.47 -26.91
C THR A 179 -25.08 -2.70 -27.94
N LYS A 180 -24.89 -1.41 -27.71
CA LYS A 180 -24.06 -0.55 -28.56
C LYS A 180 -22.60 -0.99 -28.55
N ILE A 181 -22.01 -1.23 -27.37
CA ILE A 181 -20.62 -1.70 -27.24
C ILE A 181 -20.43 -3.04 -27.97
N ALA A 182 -21.40 -3.96 -27.86
CA ALA A 182 -21.34 -5.24 -28.56
C ALA A 182 -21.41 -5.09 -30.08
N GLN A 183 -22.26 -4.18 -30.59
CA GLN A 183 -22.35 -3.87 -32.01
C GLN A 183 -21.05 -3.25 -32.53
N ASP A 184 -20.51 -2.25 -31.82
CA ASP A 184 -19.25 -1.57 -32.18
C ASP A 184 -18.07 -2.57 -32.22
N TYR A 185 -17.99 -3.47 -31.23
CA TYR A 185 -16.96 -4.51 -31.19
C TYR A 185 -17.07 -5.48 -32.38
N ASN A 186 -18.29 -5.92 -32.71
CA ASN A 186 -18.52 -6.82 -33.84
C ASN A 186 -18.22 -6.17 -35.19
N ALA A 187 -18.49 -4.87 -35.33
CA ALA A 187 -18.19 -4.11 -36.55
C ALA A 187 -16.69 -3.89 -36.77
N LEU A 188 -15.89 -3.81 -35.70
CA LEU A 188 -14.42 -3.75 -35.78
C LEU A 188 -13.78 -5.09 -36.14
N ALA A 189 -14.49 -6.20 -35.94
CA ALA A 189 -14.01 -7.56 -36.20
C ALA A 189 -14.37 -8.08 -37.61
N ALA A 190 -15.12 -7.30 -38.40
CA ALA A 190 -15.55 -7.60 -39.77
C ALA A 190 -14.71 -6.85 -40.80
#